data_AF-A0A965WTA1-F1
#
_entry.id   AF-A0A965WTA1-F1
#
_cell.length_a   1.000
_cell.length_b   1.000
_cell.length_c   1.000
_cell.angle_alpha   90.00
_cell.angle_beta   90.00
_cell.angle_gamma   90.00
#
_symmetry.space_group_name_H-M   'P 1'
#
loop_
_entity.id
_entity.type
_entity.pdbx_description
1 polymer ?
#
loop_
_entity_poly.entity_id
_entity_poly.type
_entity_poly.pdbx_seq_one_letter_code
_entity_poly.pdbx_strand_id
1 'polypeptide(L)'
;MQLHLELSDSQLNLMDGDEIKILSKYGNVKKSISRDVVVPSSLTLHQLHFLINVAFGWTNSHLHNFELPDSLFKTLTDGKILEIAPIFGYYLKFPNSTFDDEFWDDDYEEYMSPRTWIRSKYLKQYRYGGFSDYWLENQVEIDELAERLPILKVHSFRLTEKKEPKEVKFEDASLWELSDSVIFDQGRPEELKESLRLSEILSMNPVDIEKAKAASLKVDKSSIVEYMRIRDKVISDLTQEGDSRDMGQYLRNLGHMGGLLKKGEPAEVMPITSELIYNYDFGDGWEVEVSLVKEFGKDNQVVEDEIAKKVISERKPMCIAKDGLHVL
;
A
#
# COMPACT_ATOMS: atom_id res chain seq x y z
N MET A 1 1.66 5.81 17.86
CA MET A 1 0.23 5.51 17.62
C MET A 1 -0.12 4.20 18.32
N GLN A 2 -1.32 4.09 18.86
CA GLN A 2 -1.91 2.82 19.28
C GLN A 2 -2.88 2.37 18.19
N LEU A 3 -2.67 1.18 17.64
CA LEU A 3 -3.54 0.56 16.65
C LEU A 3 -4.24 -0.65 17.28
N HIS A 4 -5.50 -0.85 16.91
CA HIS A 4 -6.24 -2.09 17.08
C HIS A 4 -6.22 -2.83 15.74
N LEU A 5 -5.81 -4.09 15.76
CA LEU A 5 -5.80 -4.98 14.60
C LEU A 5 -6.80 -6.09 14.88
N GLU A 6 -7.86 -6.22 14.09
CA GLU A 6 -8.91 -7.22 14.28
C GLU A 6 -9.11 -8.03 13.01
N LEU A 7 -9.17 -9.36 13.12
CA LEU A 7 -9.50 -10.23 11.99
C LEU A 7 -11.03 -10.20 11.78
N SER A 8 -11.51 -9.76 10.61
CA SER A 8 -12.92 -9.42 10.37
C SER A 8 -13.87 -10.59 10.70
N ASP A 9 -13.57 -11.79 10.17
CA ASP A 9 -14.36 -13.01 10.36
C ASP A 9 -14.06 -13.75 11.68
N SER A 10 -13.65 -13.04 12.73
CA SER A 10 -13.33 -13.64 14.03
C SER A 10 -14.23 -13.19 15.19
N GLN A 11 -15.16 -12.26 14.92
CA GLN A 11 -16.04 -11.69 15.94
C GLN A 11 -17.10 -12.70 16.43
N LEU A 12 -16.99 -13.13 17.69
CA LEU A 12 -17.85 -14.16 18.26
C LEU A 12 -19.34 -13.78 18.29
N ASN A 13 -19.69 -12.50 18.33
CA ASN A 13 -21.08 -12.03 18.34
C ASN A 13 -21.76 -12.12 16.95
N LEU A 14 -21.00 -12.36 15.89
CA LEU A 14 -21.51 -12.56 14.54
C LEU A 14 -21.59 -14.04 14.13
N MET A 15 -21.15 -14.94 15.01
CA MET A 15 -21.00 -16.36 14.74
C MET A 15 -22.11 -17.21 15.35
N ASP A 16 -22.23 -18.44 14.88
CA ASP A 16 -23.16 -19.41 15.46
C ASP A 16 -22.63 -20.01 16.78
N GLY A 17 -23.52 -20.72 17.49
CA GLY A 17 -23.22 -21.24 18.82
C GLY A 17 -22.14 -22.33 18.86
N ASP A 18 -21.86 -23.02 17.76
CA ASP A 18 -20.84 -24.08 17.72
C ASP A 18 -19.48 -23.51 17.31
N GLU A 19 -19.44 -22.56 16.38
CA GLU A 19 -18.24 -21.78 16.05
C GLU A 19 -17.71 -21.03 17.28
N ILE A 20 -18.59 -20.37 18.04
CA ILE A 20 -18.22 -19.67 19.28
C ILE A 20 -17.55 -20.62 20.26
N LYS A 21 -18.09 -21.84 20.45
CA LYS A 21 -17.48 -22.84 21.35
C LYS A 21 -16.11 -23.28 20.85
N ILE A 22 -15.96 -23.48 19.54
CA ILE A 22 -14.69 -23.91 18.93
C ILE A 22 -13.63 -22.82 19.10
N LEU A 23 -13.91 -21.58 18.70
CA LEU A 23 -12.94 -20.49 18.80
C LEU A 23 -12.64 -20.10 20.25
N SER A 24 -13.63 -20.09 21.13
CA SER A 24 -13.39 -19.82 22.56
C SER A 24 -12.51 -20.90 23.18
N LYS A 25 -12.75 -22.19 22.86
CA LYS A 25 -12.06 -23.32 23.49
C LYS A 25 -10.67 -23.56 22.91
N TYR A 26 -10.54 -23.58 21.59
CA TYR A 26 -9.30 -23.95 20.90
C TYR A 26 -8.52 -22.74 20.41
N GLY A 27 -9.22 -21.68 20.01
CA GLY A 27 -8.61 -20.41 19.61
C GLY A 27 -8.31 -19.48 20.78
N ASN A 28 -8.78 -19.76 22.01
CA ASN A 28 -8.68 -18.87 23.17
C ASN A 28 -9.20 -17.45 22.89
N VAL A 29 -10.28 -17.36 22.12
CA VAL A 29 -10.93 -16.10 21.72
C VAL A 29 -11.97 -15.69 22.76
N LYS A 30 -11.95 -14.43 23.20
CA LYS A 30 -12.96 -13.86 24.12
C LYS A 30 -13.97 -12.99 23.41
N LYS A 31 -13.55 -12.26 22.38
CA LYS A 31 -14.38 -11.38 21.56
C LYS A 31 -14.09 -11.58 20.08
N SER A 32 -12.80 -11.52 19.72
CA SER A 32 -12.30 -11.62 18.36
C SER A 32 -10.81 -11.97 18.38
N ILE A 33 -10.27 -12.45 17.27
CA ILE A 33 -8.82 -12.60 17.13
C ILE A 33 -8.26 -11.20 16.83
N SER A 34 -7.69 -10.57 17.86
CA SER A 34 -7.24 -9.18 17.76
C SER A 34 -5.93 -8.89 18.51
N ARG A 35 -5.27 -7.79 18.13
CA ARG A 35 -3.99 -7.33 18.67
C ARG A 35 -4.04 -5.82 18.87
N ASP A 36 -3.78 -5.39 20.10
CA ASP A 36 -3.52 -3.97 20.36
C ASP A 36 -2.01 -3.74 20.33
N VAL A 37 -1.56 -2.83 19.46
CA VAL A 37 -0.13 -2.55 19.25
C VAL A 37 0.15 -1.07 19.38
N VAL A 38 1.28 -0.73 20.00
CA VAL A 38 1.83 0.64 20.03
C VAL A 38 3.02 0.69 19.09
N VAL A 39 2.96 1.58 18.10
CA VAL A 39 3.91 1.69 16.99
C VAL A 39 4.42 3.13 16.83
N PRO A 40 5.65 3.35 16.33
CA PRO A 40 6.08 4.67 15.87
C PRO A 40 5.20 5.15 14.71
N SER A 41 4.80 6.42 14.68
CA SER A 41 4.00 6.95 13.56
C SER A 41 4.78 7.06 12.25
N SER A 42 6.12 7.01 12.33
CA SER A 42 7.02 6.98 11.18
C SER A 42 7.16 5.60 10.53
N LEU A 43 6.55 4.56 11.10
CA LEU A 43 6.51 3.23 10.50
C LEU A 43 5.80 3.33 9.14
N THR A 44 6.25 2.61 8.11
CA THR A 44 5.53 2.57 6.82
C THR A 44 4.49 1.47 6.80
N LEU A 45 3.57 1.50 5.82
CA LEU A 45 2.62 0.41 5.58
C LEU A 45 3.35 -0.91 5.26
N HIS A 46 4.44 -0.85 4.49
CA HIS A 46 5.31 -2.01 4.25
C HIS A 46 5.85 -2.64 5.56
N GLN A 47 6.29 -1.80 6.50
CA GLN A 47 6.74 -2.27 7.81
C GLN A 47 5.56 -2.77 8.67
N LEU A 48 4.38 -2.16 8.53
CA LEU A 48 3.17 -2.62 9.21
C LEU A 48 2.77 -4.02 8.72
N HIS A 49 2.90 -4.33 7.43
CA HIS A 49 2.65 -5.67 6.90
C HIS A 49 3.47 -6.75 7.65
N PHE A 50 4.78 -6.56 7.79
CA PHE A 50 5.61 -7.53 8.52
C PHE A 50 5.28 -7.59 10.02
N LEU A 51 4.85 -6.48 10.61
CA LEU A 51 4.37 -6.45 11.98
C LEU A 51 3.09 -7.28 12.13
N ILE A 52 2.11 -7.11 11.23
CA ILE A 52 0.85 -7.86 11.20
C ILE A 52 1.16 -9.36 11.06
N ASN A 53 2.08 -9.75 10.16
CA ASN A 53 2.51 -11.13 10.02
C ASN A 53 2.98 -11.73 11.36
N VAL A 54 3.86 -11.04 12.09
CA VAL A 54 4.29 -11.50 13.43
C VAL A 54 3.14 -11.54 14.42
N ALA A 55 2.25 -10.55 14.39
CA ALA A 55 1.15 -10.42 15.34
C ALA A 55 0.14 -11.57 15.21
N PHE A 56 -0.19 -11.97 13.98
CA PHE A 56 -1.12 -13.06 13.68
C PHE A 56 -0.45 -14.43 13.51
N GLY A 57 0.87 -14.49 13.36
CA GLY A 57 1.66 -15.73 13.25
C GLY A 57 1.89 -16.18 11.81
N TRP A 58 1.60 -15.32 10.83
CA TRP A 58 1.86 -15.55 9.42
C TRP A 58 3.35 -15.42 9.06
N THR A 59 3.69 -15.97 7.90
CA THR A 59 5.08 -16.19 7.44
C THR A 59 5.45 -15.37 6.22
N ASN A 60 4.63 -14.38 5.82
CA ASN A 60 4.79 -13.64 4.58
C ASN A 60 4.93 -14.57 3.35
N SER A 61 3.99 -15.50 3.20
CA SER A 61 4.02 -16.53 2.14
C SER A 61 2.98 -16.28 1.05
N HIS A 62 2.18 -15.23 1.18
CA HIS A 62 1.12 -14.86 0.26
C HIS A 62 1.14 -13.35 0.00
N LEU A 63 0.51 -12.95 -1.11
CA LEU A 63 0.32 -11.55 -1.46
C LEU A 63 -0.58 -10.82 -0.46
N HIS A 64 -0.43 -9.51 -0.42
CA HIS A 64 -1.17 -8.63 0.48
C HIS A 64 -1.39 -7.26 -0.15
N ASN A 65 -2.27 -6.47 0.42
CA ASN A 65 -2.37 -5.05 0.14
C ASN A 65 -2.99 -4.29 1.32
N PHE A 66 -2.89 -2.97 1.28
CA PHE A 66 -3.65 -2.07 2.15
C PHE A 66 -4.66 -1.29 1.33
N GLU A 67 -5.86 -1.12 1.86
CA GLU A 67 -6.96 -0.41 1.20
C GLU A 67 -7.58 0.63 2.14
N LEU A 68 -8.16 1.67 1.54
CA LEU A 68 -8.99 2.63 2.26
C LEU A 68 -10.40 2.07 2.48
N PRO A 69 -11.13 2.55 3.48
CA PRO A 69 -12.57 2.35 3.54
C PRO A 69 -13.24 2.74 2.21
N ASP A 70 -14.16 1.90 1.77
CA ASP A 70 -14.87 1.97 0.49
C ASP A 70 -15.36 3.37 0.09
N SER A 71 -15.92 4.11 1.06
CA SER A 71 -16.45 5.46 0.84
C SER A 71 -15.35 6.46 0.54
N LEU A 72 -14.23 6.39 1.27
CA LEU A 72 -13.07 7.26 1.07
C LEU A 72 -12.39 6.94 -0.26
N PHE A 73 -12.22 5.65 -0.59
CA PHE A 73 -11.67 5.24 -1.88
C PHE A 73 -12.50 5.81 -3.03
N LYS A 74 -13.83 5.63 -3.01
CA LYS A 74 -14.73 6.13 -4.05
C LYS A 74 -14.66 7.65 -4.21
N THR A 75 -14.64 8.41 -3.12
CA THR A 75 -14.50 9.87 -3.20
C THR A 75 -13.14 10.28 -3.75
N LEU A 76 -12.07 9.62 -3.29
CA LEU A 76 -10.71 9.89 -3.74
C LEU A 76 -10.57 9.65 -5.24
N THR A 77 -11.13 8.56 -5.76
CA THR A 77 -11.02 8.14 -7.17
C THR A 77 -12.19 8.58 -8.07
N ASP A 78 -13.10 9.41 -7.56
CA ASP A 78 -14.19 9.98 -8.38
C ASP A 78 -13.63 10.88 -9.50
N GLY A 79 -14.16 10.74 -10.72
CA GLY A 79 -13.74 11.48 -11.90
C GLY A 79 -13.02 10.63 -12.96
N LYS A 80 -12.39 11.31 -13.91
CA LYS A 80 -11.68 10.65 -15.03
C LYS A 80 -10.27 10.25 -14.61
N ILE A 81 -9.78 9.11 -15.11
CA ILE A 81 -8.48 8.55 -14.72
C ILE A 81 -7.32 9.55 -14.90
N LEU A 82 -7.27 10.28 -16.01
CA LEU A 82 -6.21 11.27 -16.27
C LEU A 82 -6.31 12.51 -15.37
N GLU A 83 -7.51 12.86 -14.90
CA GLU A 83 -7.71 13.97 -13.97
C GLU A 83 -7.25 13.59 -12.56
N ILE A 84 -7.47 12.34 -12.17
CA ILE A 84 -7.10 11.80 -10.86
C ILE A 84 -5.71 11.15 -10.82
N ALA A 85 -5.01 11.03 -11.95
CA ALA A 85 -3.69 10.38 -12.05
C ALA A 85 -2.69 10.78 -10.94
N PRO A 86 -2.60 12.05 -10.48
CA PRO A 86 -1.71 12.44 -9.40
C PRO A 86 -1.97 11.78 -8.04
N ILE A 87 -3.13 11.14 -7.83
CA ILE A 87 -3.45 10.37 -6.62
C ILE A 87 -2.58 9.11 -6.55
N PHE A 88 -2.25 8.52 -7.70
CA PHE A 88 -1.34 7.40 -7.80
C PHE A 88 0.10 7.86 -7.58
N GLY A 89 0.81 7.17 -6.70
CA GLY A 89 2.08 7.54 -6.11
C GLY A 89 2.00 8.60 -5.00
N TYR A 90 0.82 9.22 -4.78
CA TYR A 90 0.56 10.09 -3.61
C TYR A 90 -0.06 9.30 -2.46
N TYR A 91 -1.18 8.61 -2.73
CA TYR A 91 -1.84 7.71 -1.78
C TYR A 91 -1.87 6.27 -2.31
N LEU A 92 -2.30 6.11 -3.57
CA LEU A 92 -2.48 4.80 -4.20
C LEU A 92 -1.23 4.38 -4.97
N LYS A 93 -1.11 3.10 -5.28
CA LYS A 93 -0.12 2.57 -6.22
C LYS A 93 -0.84 2.15 -7.50
N PHE A 94 -0.40 2.68 -8.64
CA PHE A 94 -0.92 2.25 -9.93
C PHE A 94 -0.28 0.90 -10.27
N PRO A 95 -1.05 -0.07 -10.78
CA PRO A 95 -0.51 -1.31 -11.29
C PRO A 95 0.60 -1.04 -12.32
N ASN A 96 1.77 -1.66 -12.14
CA ASN A 96 2.90 -1.48 -13.04
C ASN A 96 3.57 -2.82 -13.34
N SER A 97 4.22 -2.91 -14.50
CA SER A 97 5.04 -4.08 -14.85
C SER A 97 6.40 -3.72 -15.43
N THR A 98 6.73 -2.42 -15.43
CA THR A 98 7.96 -1.89 -16.02
C THR A 98 9.23 -2.38 -15.32
N PHE A 99 9.22 -2.47 -13.98
CA PHE A 99 10.41 -2.83 -13.20
C PHE A 99 10.29 -4.12 -12.38
N ASP A 100 9.10 -4.74 -12.32
CA ASP A 100 8.82 -5.98 -11.57
C ASP A 100 9.45 -5.97 -10.16
N ASP A 101 9.12 -4.95 -9.38
CA ASP A 101 9.79 -4.63 -8.11
C ASP A 101 8.93 -4.91 -6.87
N GLU A 102 7.84 -5.68 -7.01
CA GLU A 102 6.97 -6.10 -5.90
C GLU A 102 7.77 -6.79 -4.78
N PHE A 103 8.83 -7.52 -5.15
CA PHE A 103 9.72 -8.24 -4.23
C PHE A 103 11.09 -7.54 -4.04
N TRP A 104 11.15 -6.21 -4.19
CA TRP A 104 12.40 -5.42 -4.12
C TRP A 104 13.23 -5.65 -2.85
N ASP A 105 12.60 -6.11 -1.78
CA ASP A 105 13.22 -6.35 -0.49
C ASP A 105 13.25 -7.84 -0.09
N ASP A 106 12.94 -8.79 -0.98
CA ASP A 106 13.03 -10.21 -0.67
C ASP A 106 14.50 -10.69 -0.55
N ASP A 107 15.07 -10.43 0.63
CA ASP A 107 16.43 -10.73 1.04
C ASP A 107 16.48 -11.91 2.04
N TYR A 108 15.51 -12.84 1.99
CA TYR A 108 15.49 -14.00 2.87
C TYR A 108 16.60 -15.00 2.52
N GLU A 109 17.37 -15.41 3.54
CA GLU A 109 18.41 -16.43 3.40
C GLU A 109 18.05 -17.67 4.23
N GLU A 110 18.14 -18.87 3.65
CA GLU A 110 17.62 -20.13 4.24
C GLU A 110 18.14 -20.48 5.65
N TYR A 111 19.33 -19.98 6.02
CA TYR A 111 19.90 -20.22 7.35
C TYR A 111 19.29 -19.30 8.43
N MET A 112 18.53 -18.27 8.05
CA MET A 112 17.84 -17.38 8.97
C MET A 112 16.49 -17.98 9.38
N SER A 113 16.10 -17.80 10.64
CA SER A 113 14.73 -18.13 11.05
C SER A 113 13.74 -17.16 10.36
N PRO A 114 12.65 -17.65 9.73
CA PRO A 114 11.62 -16.79 9.12
C PRO A 114 11.12 -15.70 10.08
N ARG A 115 10.88 -16.07 11.33
CA ARG A 115 10.47 -15.10 12.39
C ARG A 115 11.52 -14.03 12.64
N THR A 116 12.80 -14.37 12.61
CA THR A 116 13.87 -13.39 12.83
C THR A 116 13.99 -12.45 11.64
N TRP A 117 13.89 -12.99 10.43
CA TRP A 117 13.91 -12.22 9.19
C TRP A 117 12.73 -11.23 9.13
N ILE A 118 11.48 -11.69 9.31
CA ILE A 118 10.28 -10.82 9.34
C ILE A 118 10.44 -9.72 10.39
N ARG A 119 10.93 -10.04 11.60
CA ARG A 119 11.17 -9.04 12.65
C ARG A 119 12.17 -7.97 12.23
N SER A 120 13.18 -8.31 11.43
CA SER A 120 14.17 -7.35 10.97
C SER A 120 13.56 -6.27 10.07
N LYS A 121 12.50 -6.61 9.31
CA LYS A 121 11.88 -5.73 8.32
C LYS A 121 11.23 -4.48 8.91
N TYR A 122 10.52 -4.65 10.03
CA TYR A 122 9.86 -3.52 10.71
C TYR A 122 10.72 -2.89 11.82
N LEU A 123 11.91 -3.45 12.11
CA LEU A 123 12.86 -2.90 13.09
C LEU A 123 13.99 -2.10 12.45
N LYS A 124 14.30 -2.33 11.17
CA LYS A 124 15.31 -1.56 10.43
C LYS A 124 14.75 -0.21 9.97
N GLN A 125 15.63 0.72 9.62
CA GLN A 125 15.21 1.93 8.93
C GLN A 125 14.66 1.57 7.55
N TYR A 126 13.41 1.96 7.27
CA TYR A 126 12.81 1.74 5.96
C TYR A 126 13.54 2.53 4.89
N ARG A 127 13.80 1.86 3.77
CA ARG A 127 14.31 2.45 2.54
C ARG A 127 13.73 1.66 1.38
N TYR A 128 12.79 2.25 0.67
CA TYR A 128 12.24 1.66 -0.54
C TYR A 128 13.35 1.47 -1.60
N GLY A 129 13.41 0.27 -2.16
CA GLY A 129 14.40 -0.14 -3.16
C GLY A 129 13.85 -0.28 -4.58
N GLY A 130 12.53 -0.27 -4.75
CA GLY A 130 11.88 -0.31 -6.06
C GLY A 130 11.68 1.08 -6.69
N PHE A 131 10.75 1.12 -7.65
CA PHE A 131 10.33 2.21 -8.51
C PHE A 131 8.81 2.41 -8.48
N SER A 132 8.01 1.34 -8.37
CA SER A 132 6.54 1.35 -8.45
C SER A 132 5.84 2.31 -7.51
N ASP A 133 6.42 2.55 -6.35
CA ASP A 133 5.82 3.41 -5.35
C ASP A 133 6.05 4.89 -5.68
N TYR A 134 7.08 5.24 -6.48
CA TYR A 134 7.37 6.65 -6.71
C TYR A 134 6.31 7.35 -7.56
N TRP A 135 6.01 8.60 -7.21
CA TRP A 135 4.99 9.40 -7.86
C TRP A 135 5.22 9.56 -9.36
N LEU A 136 6.44 9.89 -9.78
CA LEU A 136 6.77 10.05 -11.20
C LEU A 136 6.60 8.74 -11.99
N GLU A 137 6.91 7.57 -11.42
CA GLU A 137 6.72 6.29 -12.11
C GLU A 137 5.24 6.02 -12.36
N ASN A 138 4.39 6.26 -11.35
CA ASN A 138 2.95 6.11 -11.46
C ASN A 138 2.36 7.02 -12.55
N GLN A 139 2.84 8.27 -12.64
CA GLN A 139 2.35 9.19 -13.68
C GLN A 139 2.71 8.72 -15.08
N VAL A 140 3.96 8.29 -15.28
CA VAL A 140 4.39 7.84 -16.61
C VAL A 140 3.72 6.53 -17.02
N GLU A 141 3.53 5.57 -16.10
CA GLU A 141 2.81 4.33 -16.40
C GLU A 141 1.37 4.60 -16.85
N ILE A 142 0.67 5.55 -16.22
CA ILE A 142 -0.68 5.96 -16.64
C ILE A 142 -0.66 6.62 -18.02
N ASP A 143 0.30 7.52 -18.27
CA ASP A 143 0.45 8.22 -19.55
C ASP A 143 0.72 7.20 -20.69
N GLU A 144 1.62 6.24 -20.48
CA GLU A 144 1.91 5.19 -21.46
C GLU A 144 0.74 4.24 -21.68
N LEU A 145 -0.01 3.91 -20.62
CA LEU A 145 -1.21 3.10 -20.77
C LEU A 145 -2.27 3.82 -21.63
N ALA A 146 -2.42 5.14 -21.44
CA ALA A 146 -3.31 5.96 -22.26
C ALA A 146 -2.90 6.01 -23.73
N GLU A 147 -1.59 6.08 -24.01
CA GLU A 147 -1.05 6.02 -25.37
C GLU A 147 -1.24 4.64 -26.02
N ARG A 148 -1.03 3.57 -25.24
CA ARG A 148 -1.16 2.18 -25.71
C ARG A 148 -2.61 1.78 -25.95
N LEU A 149 -3.53 2.26 -25.11
CA LEU A 149 -4.96 1.91 -25.11
C LEU A 149 -5.84 3.16 -25.22
N PRO A 150 -5.83 3.88 -26.35
CA PRO A 150 -6.60 5.13 -26.50
C PRO A 150 -8.12 4.94 -26.41
N ILE A 151 -8.60 3.72 -26.66
CA ILE A 151 -10.01 3.33 -26.54
C ILE A 151 -10.07 2.05 -25.69
N LEU A 152 -10.81 2.11 -24.59
CA LEU A 152 -11.11 1.01 -23.70
C LEU A 152 -12.40 0.32 -24.12
N LYS A 153 -12.39 -1.02 -24.07
CA LYS A 153 -13.57 -1.86 -24.28
C LYS A 153 -14.07 -2.33 -22.92
N VAL A 154 -15.07 -1.62 -22.41
CA VAL A 154 -15.63 -1.87 -21.07
C VAL A 154 -16.63 -3.01 -21.17
N HIS A 155 -16.33 -4.11 -20.48
CA HIS A 155 -17.20 -5.28 -20.44
C HIS A 155 -18.14 -5.21 -19.23
N SER A 156 -19.43 -5.49 -19.42
CA SER A 156 -20.34 -5.63 -18.27
C SER A 156 -20.20 -7.03 -17.67
N PHE A 157 -19.51 -7.18 -16.55
CA PHE A 157 -19.36 -8.48 -15.86
C PHE A 157 -20.61 -8.93 -15.07
N ARG A 158 -21.74 -8.22 -15.17
CA ARG A 158 -23.00 -8.66 -14.55
C ARG A 158 -23.54 -9.88 -15.30
N LEU A 159 -23.39 -11.06 -14.68
CA LEU A 159 -23.85 -12.38 -15.17
C LEU A 159 -25.31 -12.41 -15.67
N THR A 160 -26.15 -11.48 -15.22
CA THR A 160 -27.59 -11.43 -15.53
C THR A 160 -27.95 -10.57 -16.75
N GLU A 161 -27.05 -9.73 -17.25
CA GLU A 161 -27.31 -8.85 -18.41
C GLU A 161 -26.13 -8.90 -19.38
N LYS A 162 -26.27 -9.64 -20.48
CA LYS A 162 -25.36 -9.52 -21.63
C LYS A 162 -25.59 -8.18 -22.32
N LYS A 163 -24.94 -7.12 -21.85
CA LYS A 163 -24.83 -5.87 -22.60
C LYS A 163 -23.62 -5.94 -23.54
N GLU A 164 -23.79 -5.38 -24.73
CA GLU A 164 -22.66 -5.20 -25.66
C GLU A 164 -21.59 -4.34 -24.98
N PRO A 165 -20.29 -4.66 -25.16
CA PRO A 165 -19.21 -3.87 -24.60
C PRO A 165 -19.33 -2.40 -25.03
N LYS A 166 -19.11 -1.49 -24.09
CA LYS A 166 -19.09 -0.06 -24.36
C LYS A 166 -17.67 0.36 -24.70
N GLU A 167 -17.50 1.11 -25.79
CA GLU A 167 -16.23 1.76 -26.08
C GLU A 167 -16.18 3.13 -25.41
N VAL A 168 -15.09 3.39 -24.68
CA VAL A 168 -14.84 4.64 -23.97
C VAL A 168 -13.42 5.07 -24.31
N LYS A 169 -13.21 6.35 -24.63
CA LYS A 169 -11.84 6.83 -24.79
C LYS A 169 -11.14 6.84 -23.44
N PHE A 170 -9.85 6.51 -23.41
CA PHE A 170 -9.08 6.52 -22.15
C PHE A 170 -9.15 7.87 -21.44
N GLU A 171 -9.07 8.97 -22.19
CA GLU A 171 -9.16 10.35 -21.68
C GLU A 171 -10.49 10.66 -20.96
N ASP A 172 -11.55 9.92 -21.27
CA ASP A 172 -12.90 10.10 -20.73
C ASP A 172 -13.29 9.01 -19.72
N ALA A 173 -12.45 7.99 -19.53
CA ALA A 173 -12.75 6.83 -18.71
C ALA A 173 -12.59 7.13 -17.21
N SER A 174 -13.47 6.56 -16.41
CA SER A 174 -13.29 6.46 -14.95
C SER A 174 -12.29 5.35 -14.59
N LEU A 175 -11.81 5.33 -13.35
CA LEU A 175 -10.98 4.23 -12.85
C LEU A 175 -11.69 2.87 -12.94
N TRP A 176 -13.00 2.83 -12.63
CA TRP A 176 -13.80 1.60 -12.72
C TRP A 176 -13.91 1.07 -14.14
N GLU A 177 -14.14 1.95 -15.12
CA GLU A 177 -14.17 1.55 -16.54
C GLU A 177 -12.79 1.04 -17.00
N LEU A 178 -11.70 1.57 -16.45
CA LEU A 178 -10.35 1.06 -16.69
C LEU A 178 -10.17 -0.35 -16.10
N SER A 179 -10.52 -0.55 -14.82
CA SER A 179 -10.44 -1.85 -14.15
C SER A 179 -11.32 -2.92 -14.81
N ASP A 180 -12.48 -2.54 -15.35
CA ASP A 180 -13.37 -3.44 -16.11
C ASP A 180 -12.84 -3.75 -17.53
N SER A 181 -11.84 -3.02 -18.01
CA SER A 181 -11.30 -3.16 -19.38
C SER A 181 -9.90 -3.79 -19.41
N VAL A 182 -9.12 -3.62 -18.34
CA VAL A 182 -7.71 -4.02 -18.28
C VAL A 182 -7.51 -4.97 -17.11
N ILE A 183 -6.94 -6.13 -17.41
CA ILE A 183 -6.40 -7.04 -16.40
C ILE A 183 -4.95 -6.64 -16.19
N PHE A 184 -4.60 -6.27 -14.97
CA PHE A 184 -3.22 -5.98 -14.59
C PHE A 184 -2.56 -7.26 -14.08
N ASP A 185 -1.35 -7.53 -14.56
CA ASP A 185 -0.59 -8.70 -14.14
C ASP A 185 -0.07 -8.56 -12.69
N GLN A 186 0.14 -7.32 -12.23
CA GLN A 186 0.69 -6.99 -10.91
C GLN A 186 -0.03 -5.80 -10.29
N GLY A 187 -0.35 -5.91 -9.00
CA GLY A 187 -1.04 -4.87 -8.23
C GLY A 187 -2.53 -4.71 -8.54
N ARG A 188 -3.21 -3.93 -7.70
CA ARG A 188 -4.62 -3.56 -7.86
C ARG A 188 -4.80 -2.06 -7.75
N PRO A 189 -5.66 -1.40 -8.55
CA PRO A 189 -5.82 0.05 -8.46
C PRO A 189 -6.37 0.57 -7.12
N GLU A 190 -6.93 -0.31 -6.29
CA GLU A 190 -7.40 -0.03 -4.93
C GLU A 190 -6.26 0.05 -3.89
N GLU A 191 -5.07 -0.43 -4.23
CA GLU A 191 -3.93 -0.57 -3.33
C GLU A 191 -3.33 0.79 -2.92
N LEU A 192 -3.13 0.97 -1.61
CA LEU A 192 -2.32 2.03 -1.05
C LEU A 192 -0.83 1.76 -1.27
N LYS A 193 -0.09 2.81 -1.64
CA LYS A 193 1.38 2.77 -1.74
C LYS A 193 2.00 2.43 -0.38
N GLU A 194 2.80 1.37 -0.34
CA GLU A 194 3.31 0.87 0.94
C GLU A 194 4.42 1.72 1.56
N SER A 195 5.04 2.59 0.76
CA SER A 195 6.02 3.56 1.25
C SER A 195 5.41 4.65 2.14
N LEU A 196 4.08 4.78 2.22
CA LEU A 196 3.39 5.72 3.10
C LEU A 196 3.71 5.43 4.57
N ARG A 197 4.01 6.47 5.33
CA ARG A 197 4.12 6.40 6.79
C ARG A 197 2.73 6.39 7.41
N LEU A 198 2.59 5.76 8.57
CA LEU A 198 1.33 5.77 9.32
C LEU A 198 0.85 7.20 9.60
N SER A 199 1.73 8.15 9.90
CA SER A 199 1.36 9.57 10.08
C SER A 199 0.88 10.28 8.81
N GLU A 200 1.19 9.74 7.64
CA GLU A 200 0.80 10.31 6.34
C GLU A 200 -0.58 9.81 5.89
N ILE A 201 -1.13 8.78 6.56
CA ILE A 201 -2.41 8.18 6.19
C ILE A 201 -3.40 8.12 7.37
N LEU A 202 -2.95 7.81 8.58
CA LEU A 202 -3.75 7.68 9.80
C LEU A 202 -3.73 8.94 10.68
N SER A 203 -4.90 9.37 11.16
CA SER A 203 -5.06 10.45 12.15
C SER A 203 -6.38 10.29 12.91
N MET A 204 -6.41 10.66 14.21
CA MET A 204 -7.68 10.73 14.97
C MET A 204 -8.58 11.87 14.49
N ASN A 205 -7.99 12.84 13.79
CA ASN A 205 -8.70 13.93 13.14
C ASN A 205 -8.22 13.95 11.68
N PRO A 206 -8.72 13.05 10.82
CA PRO A 206 -8.31 13.00 9.43
C PRO A 206 -8.69 14.29 8.70
N VAL A 207 -7.90 14.65 7.70
CA VAL A 207 -8.22 15.76 6.80
C VAL A 207 -9.41 15.36 5.93
N ASP A 208 -10.30 16.31 5.68
CA ASP A 208 -11.40 16.14 4.73
C ASP A 208 -10.88 15.60 3.38
N ILE A 209 -11.53 14.54 2.89
CA ILE A 209 -11.04 13.77 1.74
C ILE A 209 -11.01 14.61 0.45
N GLU A 210 -11.95 15.53 0.27
CA GLU A 210 -11.98 16.42 -0.90
C GLU A 210 -10.85 17.44 -0.85
N LYS A 211 -10.57 17.98 0.34
CA LYS A 211 -9.40 18.83 0.54
C LYS A 211 -8.10 18.06 0.27
N ALA A 212 -8.01 16.81 0.71
CA ALA A 212 -6.84 15.97 0.50
C ALA A 212 -6.62 15.62 -0.97
N LYS A 213 -7.69 15.25 -1.68
CA LYS A 213 -7.70 15.07 -3.13
C LYS A 213 -7.26 16.34 -3.85
N ALA A 214 -7.84 17.49 -3.52
CA ALA A 214 -7.45 18.76 -4.13
C ALA A 214 -5.97 19.13 -3.90
N ALA A 215 -5.33 18.62 -2.85
CA ALA A 215 -3.90 18.79 -2.61
C ALA A 215 -3.06 17.85 -3.47
N SER A 216 -3.42 16.57 -3.59
CA SER A 216 -2.68 15.61 -4.43
C SER A 216 -2.71 15.98 -5.92
N LEU A 217 -3.79 16.62 -6.39
CA LEU A 217 -3.87 17.09 -7.78
C LEU A 217 -2.95 18.28 -8.11
N LYS A 218 -2.33 18.92 -7.11
CA LYS A 218 -1.47 20.10 -7.28
C LYS A 218 0.02 19.78 -7.31
N VAL A 219 0.40 18.50 -7.28
CA VAL A 219 1.80 18.07 -7.34
C VAL A 219 2.44 18.56 -8.65
N ASP A 220 3.71 18.97 -8.56
CA ASP A 220 4.46 19.49 -9.70
C ASP A 220 4.71 18.41 -10.76
N LYS A 221 4.18 18.64 -11.97
CA LYS A 221 4.29 17.74 -13.12
C LYS A 221 5.53 18.02 -13.99
N SER A 222 6.33 19.03 -13.65
CA SER A 222 7.43 19.51 -14.50
C SER A 222 8.49 18.46 -14.83
N SER A 223 8.68 17.48 -13.94
CA SER A 223 9.73 16.47 -14.07
C SER A 223 9.29 15.21 -14.82
N ILE A 224 8.00 15.06 -15.18
CA ILE A 224 7.46 13.84 -15.83
C ILE A 224 8.16 13.58 -17.16
N VAL A 225 8.23 14.57 -18.05
CA VAL A 225 8.82 14.42 -19.39
C VAL A 225 10.32 14.11 -19.32
N GLU A 226 11.04 14.76 -18.40
CA GLU A 226 12.46 14.48 -18.20
C GLU A 226 12.68 13.06 -17.64
N TYR A 227 11.87 12.67 -16.66
CA TYR A 227 11.90 11.35 -16.06
C TYR A 227 11.66 10.25 -17.09
N MET A 228 10.55 10.34 -17.84
CA MET A 228 10.20 9.40 -18.92
C MET A 228 11.37 9.22 -19.90
N ARG A 229 11.95 10.32 -20.39
CA ARG A 229 13.08 10.27 -21.33
C ARG A 229 14.32 9.57 -20.74
N ILE A 230 14.60 9.75 -19.46
CA ILE A 230 15.73 9.07 -18.80
C ILE A 230 15.40 7.60 -18.55
N ARG A 231 14.18 7.30 -18.13
CA ARG A 231 13.69 5.94 -17.90
C ARG A 231 13.75 5.10 -19.17
N ASP A 232 13.32 5.65 -20.32
CA ASP A 232 13.39 4.97 -21.61
C ASP A 232 14.83 4.59 -22.00
N LYS A 233 15.79 5.46 -21.66
CA LYS A 233 17.21 5.15 -21.86
C LYS A 233 17.68 4.01 -20.95
N VAL A 234 17.27 4.03 -19.68
CA VAL A 234 17.59 2.96 -18.72
C VAL A 234 17.05 1.62 -19.21
N ILE A 235 15.79 1.58 -19.64
CA ILE A 235 15.13 0.37 -20.19
C ILE A 235 15.82 -0.07 -21.50
N SER A 236 16.13 0.86 -22.40
CA SER A 236 16.85 0.56 -23.63
C SER A 236 18.26 0.00 -23.37
N ASP A 237 18.98 0.53 -22.38
CA ASP A 237 20.30 0.04 -21.98
C ASP A 237 20.22 -1.38 -21.38
N LEU A 238 19.15 -1.71 -20.64
CA LEU A 238 18.90 -3.04 -20.06
C LEU A 238 18.58 -4.11 -21.11
N THR A 239 17.91 -3.72 -22.19
CA THR A 239 17.46 -4.61 -23.26
C THR A 239 18.51 -4.85 -24.35
N GLN A 240 19.62 -4.10 -24.34
CA GLN A 240 20.76 -4.35 -25.23
C GLN A 240 21.50 -5.64 -24.82
N GLU A 241 21.59 -6.61 -25.75
CA GLU A 241 22.37 -7.84 -25.58
C GLU A 241 23.86 -7.64 -25.94
N GLY A 242 24.77 -8.20 -25.13
CA GLY A 242 26.20 -8.34 -25.44
C GLY A 242 27.16 -7.36 -24.75
N ASP A 243 28.45 -7.46 -25.11
CA ASP A 243 29.61 -6.72 -24.54
C ASP A 243 29.63 -5.21 -24.90
N SER A 244 28.61 -4.70 -25.62
CA SER A 244 28.51 -3.30 -26.05
C SER A 244 27.80 -2.37 -25.06
N ARG A 245 27.36 -2.89 -23.91
CA ARG A 245 26.67 -2.10 -22.88
C ARG A 245 27.62 -1.13 -22.21
N ASP A 246 27.43 0.18 -22.44
CA ASP A 246 28.13 1.21 -21.66
C ASP A 246 27.57 1.27 -20.23
N MET A 247 28.12 0.42 -19.36
CA MET A 247 27.75 0.36 -17.94
C MET A 247 27.95 1.70 -17.23
N GLY A 248 28.90 2.52 -17.67
CA GLY A 248 29.10 3.86 -17.13
C GLY A 248 27.93 4.78 -17.44
N GLN A 249 27.42 4.73 -18.67
CA GLN A 249 26.24 5.51 -19.08
C GLN A 249 24.97 5.01 -18.40
N TYR A 250 24.78 3.70 -18.33
CA TYR A 250 23.66 3.09 -17.61
C TYR A 250 23.60 3.56 -16.14
N LEU A 251 24.71 3.44 -15.41
CA LEU A 251 24.78 3.85 -14.00
C LEU A 251 24.55 5.36 -13.81
N ARG A 252 24.99 6.20 -14.75
CA ARG A 252 24.70 7.65 -14.74
C ARG A 252 23.21 7.92 -14.95
N ASN A 253 22.59 7.25 -15.93
CA ASN A 253 21.16 7.38 -16.21
C ASN A 253 20.34 6.91 -15.01
N LEU A 254 20.67 5.75 -14.44
CA LEU A 254 20.00 5.18 -13.27
C LEU A 254 20.12 6.11 -12.04
N GLY A 255 21.32 6.67 -11.80
CA GLY A 255 21.54 7.64 -10.73
C GLY A 255 20.74 8.94 -10.93
N HIS A 256 20.66 9.43 -12.18
CA HIS A 256 19.85 10.60 -12.52
C HIS A 256 18.36 10.33 -12.31
N MET A 257 17.88 9.18 -12.79
CA MET A 257 16.52 8.68 -12.61
C MET A 257 16.13 8.64 -11.14
N GLY A 258 16.95 8.01 -10.28
CA GLY A 258 16.72 7.96 -8.84
C GLY A 258 16.74 9.33 -8.15
N GLY A 259 17.48 10.30 -8.70
CA GLY A 259 17.46 11.69 -8.24
C GLY A 259 16.14 12.40 -8.57
N LEU A 260 15.63 12.21 -9.79
CA LEU A 260 14.34 12.76 -10.23
C LEU A 260 13.18 12.18 -9.42
N LEU A 261 13.15 10.86 -9.23
CA LEU A 261 12.13 10.17 -8.42
C LEU A 261 11.98 10.80 -7.04
N LYS A 262 13.08 10.91 -6.29
CA LYS A 262 13.08 11.49 -4.94
C LYS A 262 12.70 12.97 -4.92
N LYS A 263 13.06 13.71 -5.97
CA LYS A 263 12.71 15.14 -6.09
C LYS A 263 11.23 15.33 -6.42
N GLY A 264 10.65 14.41 -7.18
CA GLY A 264 9.24 14.41 -7.58
C GLY A 264 8.29 13.88 -6.51
N GLU A 265 8.80 13.27 -5.43
CA GLU A 265 7.95 12.80 -4.34
C GLU A 265 7.18 13.95 -3.67
N PRO A 266 5.88 13.76 -3.39
CA PRO A 266 5.09 14.74 -2.65
C PRO A 266 5.67 15.02 -1.26
N ALA A 267 5.85 16.31 -0.93
CA ALA A 267 6.52 16.71 0.31
C ALA A 267 5.63 16.61 1.57
N GLU A 268 4.31 16.80 1.45
CA GLU A 268 3.36 16.86 2.57
C GLU A 268 2.09 16.03 2.27
N VAL A 269 2.19 14.71 2.45
CA VAL A 269 1.02 13.81 2.39
C VAL A 269 0.19 13.98 3.66
N MET A 270 -1.13 14.15 3.51
CA MET A 270 -2.03 14.42 4.63
C MET A 270 -2.75 13.14 5.07
N PRO A 271 -2.91 12.89 6.38
CA PRO A 271 -3.66 11.74 6.84
C PRO A 271 -5.16 11.92 6.56
N ILE A 272 -5.79 10.93 5.95
CA ILE A 272 -7.17 10.98 5.43
C ILE A 272 -8.13 10.01 6.10
N THR A 273 -7.64 9.13 6.99
CA THR A 273 -8.49 8.14 7.66
C THR A 273 -8.00 7.85 9.07
N SER A 274 -8.83 7.19 9.88
CA SER A 274 -8.42 6.53 11.13
C SER A 274 -8.40 5.01 11.00
N GLU A 275 -8.83 4.48 9.85
CA GLU A 275 -9.06 3.06 9.60
C GLU A 275 -8.51 2.65 8.24
N LEU A 276 -7.96 1.45 8.17
CA LEU A 276 -7.49 0.81 6.94
C LEU A 276 -7.94 -0.65 6.93
N ILE A 277 -8.03 -1.21 5.74
CA ILE A 277 -8.23 -2.65 5.53
C ILE A 277 -6.91 -3.24 5.07
N TYR A 278 -6.46 -4.30 5.70
CA TYR A 278 -5.29 -5.06 5.28
C TYR A 278 -5.74 -6.44 4.82
N ASN A 279 -5.51 -6.77 3.54
CA ASN A 279 -5.82 -8.07 3.01
C ASN A 279 -4.55 -8.92 2.90
N TYR A 280 -4.66 -10.21 3.20
CA TYR A 280 -3.56 -11.17 3.09
C TYR A 280 -4.09 -12.50 2.57
N ASP A 281 -3.32 -13.11 1.66
CA ASP A 281 -3.73 -14.33 0.97
C ASP A 281 -5.05 -14.16 0.20
N PHE A 282 -4.96 -13.72 -1.05
CA PHE A 282 -6.14 -13.57 -1.91
C PHE A 282 -6.85 -14.89 -2.26
N GLY A 283 -6.27 -16.04 -1.91
CA GLY A 283 -6.93 -17.34 -2.01
C GLY A 283 -7.86 -17.61 -0.83
N ASP A 284 -7.34 -17.47 0.39
CA ASP A 284 -8.09 -17.70 1.63
C ASP A 284 -8.96 -16.49 2.03
N GLY A 285 -8.56 -15.28 1.64
CA GLY A 285 -9.31 -14.04 1.87
C GLY A 285 -9.16 -13.48 3.29
N TRP A 286 -7.99 -13.57 3.92
CA TRP A 286 -7.81 -13.02 5.26
C TRP A 286 -7.85 -11.49 5.24
N GLU A 287 -8.76 -10.92 6.02
CA GLU A 287 -8.93 -9.48 6.18
C GLU A 287 -8.67 -9.05 7.63
N VAL A 288 -7.84 -8.02 7.80
CA VAL A 288 -7.56 -7.39 9.09
C VAL A 288 -7.98 -5.93 9.05
N GLU A 289 -8.95 -5.58 9.87
CA GLU A 289 -9.31 -4.19 10.16
C GLU A 289 -8.21 -3.55 11.02
N VAL A 290 -7.67 -2.43 10.56
CA VAL A 290 -6.63 -1.66 11.24
C VAL A 290 -7.20 -0.31 11.69
N SER A 291 -7.50 -0.17 12.99
CA SER A 291 -8.07 1.07 13.54
C SER A 291 -7.08 1.82 14.41
N LEU A 292 -6.92 3.13 14.18
CA LEU A 292 -6.18 4.02 15.07
C LEU A 292 -7.02 4.33 16.31
N VAL A 293 -6.51 3.92 17.47
CA VAL A 293 -7.18 4.12 18.78
C VAL A 293 -6.67 5.39 19.47
N LYS A 294 -5.37 5.67 19.36
CA LYS A 294 -4.74 6.79 20.08
C LYS A 294 -3.50 7.32 19.37
N GLU A 295 -3.38 8.64 19.35
CA GLU A 295 -2.15 9.33 18.97
C GLU A 295 -1.38 9.78 20.21
N PHE A 296 -0.04 9.74 20.13
CA PHE A 296 0.85 10.17 21.21
C PHE A 296 1.85 11.16 20.65
N GLY A 297 2.14 12.23 21.38
CA GLY A 297 3.24 13.15 21.04
C GLY A 297 3.01 14.01 19.80
N LYS A 298 1.80 13.97 19.23
CA LYS A 298 1.40 14.84 18.12
C LYS A 298 1.52 16.30 18.56
N ASP A 299 1.96 17.18 17.68
CA ASP A 299 2.16 18.61 17.96
C ASP A 299 3.05 18.89 19.18
N ASN A 300 4.06 18.03 19.42
CA ASN A 300 4.96 18.08 20.59
C ASN A 300 4.25 17.97 21.94
N GLN A 301 3.07 17.34 21.99
CA GLN A 301 2.38 17.08 23.24
C GLN A 301 3.19 16.15 24.15
N VAL A 302 3.08 16.36 25.46
CA VAL A 302 3.71 15.50 26.47
C VAL A 302 3.09 14.11 26.41
N VAL A 303 3.92 13.09 26.30
CA VAL A 303 3.50 11.69 26.36
C VAL A 303 3.64 11.21 27.79
N GLU A 304 2.53 10.92 28.47
CA GLU A 304 2.53 10.36 29.83
C GLU A 304 2.59 8.84 29.85
N ASP A 305 2.08 8.19 28.80
CA ASP A 305 2.04 6.73 28.67
C ASP A 305 3.46 6.14 28.55
N GLU A 306 3.85 5.32 29.53
CA GLU A 306 5.19 4.74 29.61
C GLU A 306 5.51 3.78 28.46
N ILE A 307 4.51 3.05 27.95
CA ILE A 307 4.70 2.17 26.79
C ILE A 307 4.95 3.03 25.55
N ALA A 308 4.16 4.08 25.35
CA ALA A 308 4.37 5.00 24.24
C ALA A 308 5.74 5.69 24.31
N LYS A 309 6.19 6.15 25.50
CA LYS A 309 7.55 6.69 25.70
C LYS A 309 8.63 5.69 25.28
N LYS A 310 8.47 4.43 25.68
CA LYS A 310 9.42 3.36 25.32
C LYS A 310 9.44 3.10 23.81
N VAL A 311 8.28 2.97 23.18
CA VAL A 311 8.17 2.77 21.72
C VAL A 311 8.79 3.94 20.95
N ILE A 312 8.57 5.18 21.40
CA ILE A 312 9.14 6.39 20.78
C ILE A 312 10.68 6.40 20.90
N SER A 313 11.21 6.11 22.10
CA SER A 313 12.65 6.15 22.34
C SER A 313 13.41 5.01 21.67
N GLU A 314 12.86 3.79 21.69
CA GLU A 314 13.50 2.61 21.11
C GLU A 314 13.18 2.42 19.62
N ARG A 315 12.14 3.08 19.09
CA ARG A 315 11.54 2.85 17.77
C ARG A 315 11.11 1.41 17.53
N LYS A 316 10.72 0.71 18.60
CA LYS A 316 10.31 -0.71 18.55
C LYS A 316 8.81 -0.84 18.82
N PRO A 317 8.03 -1.39 17.88
CA PRO A 317 6.65 -1.74 18.12
C PRO A 317 6.46 -2.69 19.31
N MET A 318 5.37 -2.51 20.06
CA MET A 318 5.00 -3.33 21.20
C MET A 318 3.54 -3.76 21.14
N CYS A 319 3.28 -5.07 21.27
CA CYS A 319 1.93 -5.61 21.48
C CYS A 319 1.56 -5.46 22.95
N ILE A 320 0.46 -4.77 23.25
CA ILE A 320 0.01 -4.45 24.61
C ILE A 320 -1.18 -5.32 25.06
N ALA A 321 -1.96 -5.83 24.10
CA ALA A 321 -3.01 -6.82 24.36
C ALA A 321 -3.14 -7.78 23.17
N LYS A 322 -3.65 -8.97 23.48
CA LYS A 322 -3.89 -10.06 22.52
C LYS A 322 -5.16 -10.81 22.93
N ASP A 323 -6.05 -11.01 21.97
CA ASP A 323 -7.19 -11.93 22.07
C ASP A 323 -7.09 -13.00 20.96
N GLY A 324 -7.32 -14.26 21.32
CA GLY A 324 -7.09 -15.39 20.42
C GLY A 324 -5.62 -15.84 20.28
N LEU A 325 -5.41 -17.05 19.75
CA LEU A 325 -4.10 -17.62 19.42
C LEU A 325 -3.56 -17.05 18.08
N HIS A 326 -2.39 -17.55 17.66
CA HIS A 326 -1.93 -17.34 16.28
C HIS A 326 -2.81 -18.16 15.33
N VAL A 327 -3.01 -17.64 14.12
CA VAL A 327 -3.89 -18.26 13.10
C VAL A 327 -3.16 -19.39 12.36
N LEU A 328 -1.81 -19.40 12.40
CA LEU A 328 -0.93 -20.46 11.91
C LEU A 328 0.02 -20.99 12.99
#